data_AF-A0A7S0WCJ7-F1
#
_entry.id   AF-A0A7S0WCJ7-F1
#
_cell.length_a   1.000
_cell.length_b   1.000
_cell.length_c   1.000
_cell.angle_alpha   90.00
_cell.angle_beta   90.00
_cell.angle_gamma   90.00
#
_symmetry.space_group_name_H-M   'P 1'
#
loop_
_entity.id
_entity.type
_entity.pdbx_description
1 polymer ?
#
loop_
_entity_poly.entity_id
_entity_poly.type
_entity_poly.pdbx_seq_one_letter_code
_entity_poly.pdbx_strand_id
1 'polypeptide(L)'
;MRSFTRGRIADAGELTLDELMMFNEDVEDAGQRALTFRQALRLVVGRGMTQITIDFKENPPLGRKGLAKAVLDVTRELGCDECLFWGKDDETIREVQNLGARRVGYTVANFSAAVRAAGMDVISQRRVRRAEVLAVQSEMLSSALMRGAARHKLKTHV
;
A
#
# COMPACT_ATOMS: atom_id res chain seq x y z
N MET A 1 -9.96 17.23 -4.40
CA MET A 1 -9.18 17.81 -5.51
C MET A 1 -10.06 18.37 -6.63
N ARG A 2 -10.95 17.58 -7.26
CA ARG A 2 -11.85 18.07 -8.33
C ARG A 2 -12.67 19.32 -7.99
N SER A 3 -13.17 19.45 -6.75
CA SER A 3 -13.89 20.65 -6.31
C SER A 3 -12.99 21.89 -6.22
N PHE A 4 -11.75 21.73 -5.73
CA PHE A 4 -10.77 22.80 -5.57
C PHE A 4 -10.17 23.24 -6.90
N THR A 5 -10.02 22.31 -7.85
CA THR A 5 -9.37 22.56 -9.15
C THR A 5 -10.38 22.82 -10.26
N ARG A 6 -11.69 22.91 -9.94
CA ARG A 6 -12.80 23.00 -10.90
C ARG A 6 -12.72 21.90 -11.98
N GLY A 7 -12.31 20.70 -11.57
CA GLY A 7 -12.17 19.53 -12.44
C GLY A 7 -10.91 19.50 -13.30
N ARG A 8 -10.00 20.47 -13.17
CA ARG A 8 -8.76 20.55 -13.98
C ARG A 8 -7.73 19.48 -13.63
N ILE A 9 -7.78 18.96 -12.41
CA ILE A 9 -6.88 17.91 -11.92
C ILE A 9 -7.74 16.83 -11.30
N ALA A 10 -7.64 15.60 -11.81
CA ALA A 10 -8.43 14.48 -11.33
C ALA A 10 -7.65 13.58 -10.35
N ASP A 11 -6.35 13.40 -10.55
CA ASP A 11 -5.47 12.59 -9.71
C ASP A 11 -4.16 13.30 -9.32
N ALA A 12 -3.60 12.95 -8.16
CA ALA A 12 -2.34 13.51 -7.68
C ALA A 12 -1.16 13.18 -8.62
N GLY A 13 -1.25 12.05 -9.34
CA GLY A 13 -0.25 11.66 -10.34
C GLY A 13 -0.19 12.58 -11.57
N GLU A 14 -1.14 13.49 -11.75
CA GLU A 14 -1.12 14.51 -12.82
C GLU A 14 -0.23 15.72 -12.47
N LEU A 15 0.19 15.85 -11.21
CA LEU A 15 0.97 16.98 -10.71
C LEU A 15 2.44 16.62 -10.60
N THR A 16 3.28 17.62 -10.83
CA THR A 16 4.70 17.54 -10.48
C THR A 16 4.89 17.51 -8.96
N LEU A 17 6.06 17.06 -8.51
CA LEU A 17 6.39 17.10 -7.08
C LEU A 17 6.35 18.53 -6.54
N ASP A 18 6.88 19.49 -7.29
CA ASP A 18 6.91 20.89 -6.85
C ASP A 18 5.50 21.45 -6.67
N GLU A 19 4.58 21.20 -7.62
CA GLU A 19 3.17 21.57 -7.48
C GLU A 19 2.49 20.88 -6.29
N LEU A 20 2.81 19.61 -6.02
CA LEU A 20 2.29 18.91 -4.83
C LEU A 20 2.82 19.53 -3.53
N MET A 21 4.09 19.95 -3.51
CA MET A 21 4.71 20.52 -2.33
C MET A 21 4.26 21.96 -2.05
N MET A 22 3.80 22.71 -3.06
CA MET A 22 3.18 24.03 -2.85
C MET A 22 1.95 23.95 -1.93
N PHE A 23 1.20 22.85 -1.96
CA PHE A 23 0.05 22.67 -1.03
C PHE A 23 0.47 22.57 0.45
N ASN A 24 1.77 22.44 0.76
CA ASN A 24 2.29 22.49 2.12
C ASN A 24 2.63 23.92 2.60
N GLU A 25 2.52 24.95 1.75
CA GLU A 25 2.83 26.34 2.08
C GLU A 25 1.66 27.04 2.77
N ASP A 26 0.41 26.68 2.42
CA ASP A 26 -0.82 27.24 3.00
C ASP A 26 -1.21 26.60 4.35
N VAL A 27 -0.38 25.72 4.90
CA VAL A 27 -0.62 25.05 6.18
C VAL A 27 0.05 25.87 7.29
N GLU A 28 -0.63 26.93 7.74
CA GLU A 28 -0.12 27.84 8.79
C GLU A 28 0.01 27.18 10.18
N ASP A 29 -0.63 26.03 10.42
CA ASP A 29 -0.71 25.42 11.75
C ASP A 29 -0.41 23.91 11.79
N ALA A 30 0.50 23.54 12.68
CA ALA A 30 0.77 22.22 13.29
C ALA A 30 0.60 20.92 12.45
N GLY A 31 1.64 20.54 11.70
CA GLY A 31 2.00 19.11 11.57
C GLY A 31 1.32 18.27 10.48
N GLN A 32 0.50 18.85 9.60
CA GLN A 32 -0.16 18.13 8.50
C GLN A 32 0.45 18.46 7.13
N ARG A 33 1.77 18.27 6.98
CA ARG A 33 2.44 18.42 5.68
C ARG A 33 2.49 17.08 4.96
N ALA A 34 2.14 17.07 3.68
CA ALA A 34 2.39 15.93 2.81
C ALA A 34 3.91 15.74 2.67
N LEU A 35 4.38 14.55 3.00
CA LEU A 35 5.78 14.16 2.86
C LEU A 35 5.94 13.31 1.62
N THR A 36 7.09 13.43 0.96
CA THR A 36 7.52 12.39 0.03
C THR A 36 7.66 11.06 0.79
N PHE A 37 7.52 9.94 0.09
CA PHE A 37 7.69 8.61 0.68
C PHE A 37 9.02 8.47 1.44
N ARG A 38 10.10 9.00 0.85
CA ARG A 38 11.45 9.04 1.45
C ARG A 38 11.47 9.82 2.76
N GLN A 39 10.86 11.00 2.82
CA GLN A 39 10.81 11.81 4.03
C GLN A 39 9.98 11.12 5.12
N ALA A 40 8.80 10.60 4.77
CA ALA A 40 7.94 9.89 5.71
C ALA A 40 8.65 8.66 6.31
N LEU A 41 9.28 7.84 5.47
CA LEU A 41 9.95 6.63 5.91
C LEU A 41 11.14 6.92 6.84
N ARG A 42 11.93 7.97 6.56
CA ARG A 42 13.05 8.41 7.42
C ARG A 42 12.62 8.76 8.84
N LEU A 43 11.39 9.19 9.07
CA LEU A 43 10.91 9.55 10.40
C LEU A 43 10.73 8.31 11.30
N VAL A 44 10.43 7.15 10.71
CA VAL A 44 9.97 5.97 11.45
C VAL A 44 10.94 4.78 11.40
N VAL A 45 11.79 4.68 10.38
CA VAL A 45 12.76 3.57 10.27
C VAL A 45 13.76 3.60 11.42
N GLY A 46 14.03 2.42 11.99
CA GLY A 46 14.99 2.26 13.08
C GLY A 46 14.50 2.82 14.42
N ARG A 47 13.23 3.22 14.54
CA ARG A 47 12.63 3.76 15.78
C ARG A 47 12.02 2.69 16.68
N GLY A 48 12.39 1.42 16.50
CA GLY A 48 11.89 0.29 17.30
C GLY A 48 10.51 -0.20 16.89
N MET A 49 10.02 0.17 15.71
CA MET A 49 8.78 -0.36 15.15
C MET A 49 8.95 -1.85 14.81
N THR A 50 7.98 -2.68 15.18
CA THR A 50 7.98 -4.12 14.81
C THR A 50 7.59 -4.32 13.34
N GLN A 51 6.85 -3.38 12.76
CA GLN A 51 6.45 -3.37 11.37
C GLN A 51 6.14 -1.95 10.89
N ILE A 52 6.59 -1.62 9.68
CA ILE A 52 6.14 -0.46 8.91
C ILE A 52 5.41 -0.98 7.69
N THR A 53 4.12 -0.70 7.58
CA THR A 53 3.32 -1.18 6.45
C THR A 53 3.28 -0.17 5.33
N ILE A 54 3.63 -0.59 4.12
CA ILE A 54 3.60 0.25 2.90
C ILE A 54 2.46 -0.24 2.02
N ASP A 55 1.42 0.59 1.90
CA ASP A 55 0.23 0.37 1.09
C ASP A 55 0.38 0.98 -0.30
N PHE A 56 0.49 0.11 -1.31
CA PHE A 56 0.50 0.53 -2.70
C PHE A 56 -0.88 1.03 -3.12
N LYS A 57 -0.92 2.29 -3.58
CA LYS A 57 -2.07 2.92 -4.21
C LYS A 57 -1.67 3.36 -5.61
N GLU A 58 -2.19 2.68 -6.61
CA GLU A 58 -1.92 2.94 -8.02
C GLU A 58 -3.07 3.73 -8.64
N ASN A 59 -2.74 4.88 -9.22
CA ASN A 59 -3.70 5.70 -9.93
C ASN A 59 -3.13 6.17 -11.28
N PRO A 60 -3.99 6.61 -12.22
CA PRO A 60 -3.55 7.32 -13.41
C PRO A 60 -2.64 8.52 -13.08
N PRO A 61 -1.76 8.93 -14.01
CA PRO A 61 -1.62 8.39 -15.37
C PRO A 61 -0.70 7.17 -15.46
N LEU A 62 0.16 6.93 -14.46
CA LEU A 62 1.19 5.88 -14.53
C LEU A 62 0.71 4.51 -14.02
N GLY A 63 -0.35 4.47 -13.20
CA GLY A 63 -0.81 3.26 -12.56
C GLY A 63 0.33 2.60 -11.77
N ARG A 64 0.59 1.31 -12.04
CA ARG A 64 1.68 0.54 -11.40
C ARG A 64 3.07 0.83 -11.94
N LYS A 65 3.20 1.48 -13.11
CA LYS A 65 4.46 1.54 -13.87
C LYS A 65 5.58 2.19 -13.05
N GLY A 66 6.58 1.40 -12.64
CA GLY A 66 7.78 1.85 -11.95
C GLY A 66 7.61 2.13 -10.45
N LEU A 67 6.39 2.06 -9.92
CA LEU A 67 6.10 2.39 -8.51
C LEU A 67 6.78 1.41 -7.55
N ALA A 68 6.68 0.10 -7.82
CA ALA A 68 7.31 -0.95 -6.99
C ALA A 68 8.82 -0.75 -6.88
N LYS A 69 9.49 -0.48 -8.00
CA LYS A 69 10.93 -0.22 -8.02
C LYS A 69 11.30 1.04 -7.24
N ALA A 70 10.61 2.15 -7.48
CA ALA A 70 10.89 3.42 -6.79
C ALA A 70 10.75 3.30 -5.26
N VAL A 71 9.69 2.61 -4.81
CA VAL A 71 9.47 2.33 -3.38
C VAL A 71 10.61 1.45 -2.83
N LEU A 72 10.94 0.35 -3.51
CA LEU A 72 11.98 -0.56 -3.01
C LEU A 72 13.36 0.07 -2.96
N ASP A 73 13.72 0.90 -3.94
CA ASP A 73 15.00 1.61 -3.94
C ASP A 73 15.13 2.52 -2.70
N VAL A 74 14.06 3.25 -2.35
CA VAL A 74 14.03 4.07 -1.13
C VAL A 74 14.10 3.20 0.13
N THR A 75 13.34 2.11 0.20
CA THR A 75 13.39 1.23 1.40
C THR A 75 14.76 0.60 1.61
N ARG A 76 15.47 0.27 0.52
CA ARG A 76 16.84 -0.29 0.57
C ARG A 76 17.84 0.76 0.99
N GLU A 77 17.77 1.95 0.40
CA GLU A 77 18.64 3.06 0.77
C GLU A 77 18.52 3.39 2.26
N LEU A 78 17.32 3.30 2.83
CA LEU A 78 17.08 3.57 4.25
C LEU A 78 17.25 2.35 5.15
N GLY A 79 17.54 1.16 4.61
CA GLY A 79 17.74 -0.07 5.40
C GLY A 79 16.50 -0.51 6.19
N CYS A 80 15.30 -0.41 5.61
CA CYS A 80 14.05 -0.74 6.31
C CYS A 80 13.78 -2.25 6.35
N ASP A 81 14.32 -2.96 7.33
CA ASP A 81 14.07 -4.40 7.54
C ASP A 81 12.68 -4.68 8.14
N GLU A 82 12.12 -3.70 8.85
CA GLU A 82 10.79 -3.77 9.44
C GLU A 82 9.65 -3.49 8.42
N CYS A 83 9.99 -3.15 7.17
CA CYS A 83 9.00 -2.86 6.14
C CYS A 83 8.25 -4.12 5.67
N LEU A 84 6.92 -4.00 5.56
CA LEU A 84 6.03 -4.98 4.93
C LEU A 84 5.23 -4.30 3.81
N PHE A 85 5.20 -4.93 2.64
CA PHE A 85 4.61 -4.36 1.44
C PHE A 85 3.27 -5.03 1.13
N TRP A 86 2.21 -4.26 0.96
CA TRP A 86 0.91 -4.79 0.57
C TRP A 86 0.14 -3.81 -0.32
N GLY A 87 -0.97 -4.26 -0.88
CA GLY A 87 -1.75 -3.46 -1.81
C GLY A 87 -2.97 -4.21 -2.30
N LYS A 88 -3.85 -3.47 -2.95
CA LYS A 88 -5.09 -4.02 -3.52
C LYS A 88 -4.81 -4.89 -4.74
N ASP A 89 -3.84 -4.52 -5.56
CA ASP A 89 -3.46 -5.24 -6.78
C ASP A 89 -2.40 -6.32 -6.48
N ASP A 90 -2.76 -7.59 -6.67
CA ASP A 90 -1.84 -8.71 -6.51
C ASP A 90 -0.65 -8.63 -7.50
N GLU A 91 -0.83 -8.02 -8.68
CA GLU A 91 0.26 -7.86 -9.66
C GLU A 91 1.38 -6.97 -9.12
N THR A 92 1.04 -5.83 -8.51
CA THR A 92 2.03 -4.94 -7.86
C THR A 92 2.79 -5.69 -6.79
N ILE A 93 2.12 -6.51 -5.97
CA ILE A 93 2.79 -7.25 -4.90
C ILE A 93 3.70 -8.34 -5.46
N ARG A 94 3.31 -9.02 -6.54
CA ARG A 94 4.20 -9.96 -7.24
C ARG A 94 5.41 -9.24 -7.85
N GLU A 95 5.25 -8.03 -8.39
CA GLU A 95 6.36 -7.21 -8.89
C GLU A 95 7.34 -6.87 -7.76
N VAL A 96 6.82 -6.41 -6.62
CA VAL A 96 7.61 -6.11 -5.41
C VAL A 96 8.40 -7.34 -4.94
N GLN A 97 7.78 -8.53 -4.95
CA GLN A 97 8.47 -9.79 -4.64
C GLN A 97 9.57 -10.13 -5.66
N ASN A 98 9.28 -9.99 -6.96
CA ASN A 98 10.23 -10.27 -8.03
C ASN A 98 11.45 -9.34 -7.97
N LEU A 99 11.26 -8.11 -7.51
CA LEU A 99 12.33 -7.16 -7.28
C LEU A 99 13.14 -7.49 -6.02
N GLY A 100 12.67 -8.37 -5.14
CA GLY A 100 13.44 -8.91 -4.00
C GLY A 100 12.88 -8.60 -2.62
N ALA A 101 11.66 -8.06 -2.50
CA ALA A 101 11.02 -7.88 -1.21
C ALA A 101 10.69 -9.23 -0.55
N ARG A 102 10.98 -9.36 0.75
CA ARG A 102 10.76 -10.60 1.50
C ARG A 102 9.42 -10.64 2.21
N ARG A 103 9.00 -9.51 2.79
CA ARG A 103 7.79 -9.40 3.63
C ARG A 103 6.67 -8.75 2.85
N VAL A 104 5.65 -9.52 2.48
CA VAL A 104 4.52 -9.01 1.72
C VAL A 104 3.17 -9.47 2.28
N GLY A 105 2.13 -8.71 1.98
CA GLY A 105 0.74 -9.08 2.20
C GLY A 105 -0.15 -8.72 1.01
N TYR A 106 -1.40 -9.14 1.05
CA TYR A 106 -2.38 -8.80 0.01
C TYR A 106 -3.76 -8.54 0.61
N THR A 107 -4.58 -7.78 -0.11
CA THR A 107 -5.92 -7.42 0.34
C THR A 107 -6.94 -8.54 0.10
N VAL A 108 -7.78 -8.78 1.10
CA VAL A 108 -8.99 -9.61 1.01
C VAL A 108 -10.22 -8.72 1.24
N ALA A 109 -11.11 -8.67 0.24
CA ALA A 109 -12.25 -7.76 0.23
C ALA A 109 -13.42 -8.33 -0.60
N ASN A 110 -14.65 -7.92 -0.30
CA ASN A 110 -15.85 -8.38 -1.01
C ASN A 110 -16.94 -7.30 -1.22
N PHE A 111 -16.59 -6.01 -1.04
CA PHE A 111 -17.52 -4.87 -1.08
C PHE A 111 -18.19 -4.60 -2.43
N SER A 112 -17.75 -5.20 -3.53
CA SER A 112 -18.41 -5.05 -4.84
C SER A 112 -18.34 -6.31 -5.68
N ALA A 113 -19.23 -6.39 -6.67
CA ALA A 113 -19.22 -7.48 -7.66
C ALA A 113 -17.90 -7.55 -8.43
N ALA A 114 -17.32 -6.39 -8.80
CA ALA A 114 -16.03 -6.32 -9.49
C ALA A 114 -14.88 -6.85 -8.62
N VAL A 115 -14.88 -6.54 -7.32
CA VAL A 115 -13.88 -7.02 -6.37
C VAL A 115 -13.95 -8.55 -6.20
N ARG A 116 -15.17 -9.11 -6.11
CA ARG A 116 -15.36 -10.56 -6.07
C ARG A 116 -15.00 -11.24 -7.39
N ALA A 117 -15.33 -10.63 -8.53
CA ALA A 117 -14.96 -11.14 -9.85
C ALA A 117 -13.42 -11.18 -10.04
N ALA A 118 -12.69 -10.27 -9.39
CA ALA A 118 -11.24 -10.28 -9.33
C ALA A 118 -10.67 -11.34 -8.34
N GLY A 119 -11.54 -12.12 -7.67
CA GLY A 119 -11.14 -13.16 -6.72
C GLY A 119 -10.58 -12.62 -5.40
N MET A 120 -10.83 -11.34 -5.09
CA MET A 120 -10.25 -10.70 -3.91
C MET A 120 -10.83 -11.20 -2.59
N ASP A 121 -11.99 -11.86 -2.61
CA ASP A 121 -12.64 -12.46 -1.45
C ASP A 121 -12.05 -13.81 -1.04
N VAL A 122 -11.10 -14.34 -1.84
CA VAL A 122 -10.48 -15.65 -1.64
C VAL A 122 -9.14 -15.52 -0.89
N ILE A 123 -8.98 -16.33 0.16
CA ILE A 123 -7.69 -16.58 0.82
C ILE A 123 -6.98 -17.71 0.09
N SER A 124 -5.86 -17.42 -0.57
CA SER A 124 -5.09 -18.42 -1.31
C SER A 124 -3.64 -17.99 -1.47
N GLN A 125 -2.71 -18.90 -1.15
CA GLN A 125 -1.28 -18.75 -1.42
C GLN A 125 -0.95 -18.71 -2.93
N ARG A 126 -1.93 -18.95 -3.81
CA ARG A 126 -1.79 -18.75 -5.27
C ARG A 126 -1.92 -17.28 -5.68
N ARG A 127 -2.59 -16.45 -4.87
CA ARG A 127 -2.73 -15.01 -5.14
C ARG A 127 -1.37 -14.33 -4.98
N VAL A 128 -0.81 -14.38 -3.78
CA VAL A 128 0.54 -13.92 -3.50
C VAL A 128 1.27 -15.02 -2.73
N ARG A 129 2.30 -15.59 -3.37
CA ARG A 129 3.04 -16.73 -2.84
C ARG A 129 3.89 -16.29 -1.65
N ARG A 130 3.87 -17.04 -0.54
CA ARG A 130 4.63 -16.69 0.68
C ARG A 130 4.25 -15.33 1.28
N ALA A 131 3.02 -14.87 1.06
CA ALA A 131 2.50 -13.74 1.81
C ALA A 131 2.52 -14.07 3.31
N GLU A 132 2.81 -13.06 4.12
CA GLU A 132 2.82 -13.15 5.59
C GLU A 132 1.52 -12.61 6.19
N VAL A 133 0.87 -11.68 5.49
CA VAL A 133 -0.25 -10.88 6.01
C VAL A 133 -1.41 -10.82 5.01
N LEU A 134 -2.62 -10.84 5.56
CA LEU A 134 -3.85 -10.43 4.88
C LEU A 134 -4.29 -9.06 5.41
N ALA A 135 -4.52 -8.10 4.51
CA ALA A 135 -5.28 -6.88 4.81
C ALA A 135 -6.76 -7.18 4.56
N VAL A 136 -7.54 -7.41 5.60
CA VAL A 136 -8.92 -7.87 5.49
C VAL A 136 -9.86 -6.70 5.66
N GLN A 137 -10.78 -6.53 4.71
CA GLN A 137 -11.89 -5.60 4.85
C GLN A 137 -12.66 -5.89 6.15
N SER A 138 -12.87 -4.87 6.99
CA SER A 138 -13.44 -5.01 8.34
C SER A 138 -14.78 -5.75 8.36
N GLU A 139 -15.67 -5.51 7.39
CA GLU A 139 -16.99 -6.16 7.32
C GLU A 139 -16.91 -7.66 6.95
N MET A 140 -15.76 -8.16 6.49
CA MET A 140 -15.55 -9.59 6.23
C MET A 140 -15.07 -10.37 7.45
N LEU A 141 -14.74 -9.69 8.55
CA LEU A 141 -14.24 -10.35 9.75
C LEU A 141 -15.24 -11.37 10.28
N SER A 142 -14.79 -12.60 10.36
CA SER A 142 -15.55 -13.70 10.94
C SER A 142 -14.59 -14.76 11.49
N SER A 143 -15.06 -15.56 12.45
CA SER A 143 -14.28 -16.69 12.97
C SER A 143 -13.92 -17.69 11.87
N ALA A 144 -14.74 -17.81 10.82
CA ALA A 144 -14.45 -18.67 9.67
C ALA A 144 -13.27 -18.14 8.84
N LEU A 145 -13.24 -16.83 8.56
CA LEU A 145 -12.14 -16.18 7.85
C LEU A 145 -10.85 -16.29 8.66
N MET A 146 -10.88 -16.01 9.96
CA MET A 146 -9.70 -16.09 10.84
C MET A 146 -9.13 -17.51 10.89
N ARG A 147 -9.98 -18.54 10.97
CA ARG A 147 -9.55 -19.95 10.86
C ARG A 147 -8.94 -20.24 9.49
N GLY A 148 -9.49 -19.68 8.42
CA GLY A 148 -8.94 -19.78 7.07
C GLY A 148 -7.52 -19.21 6.97
N ALA A 149 -7.32 -17.99 7.45
CA ALA A 149 -6.01 -17.34 7.50
C ALA A 149 -4.99 -18.16 8.32
N ALA A 150 -5.40 -18.63 9.51
CA ALA A 150 -4.55 -19.43 10.38
C ALA A 150 -4.10 -20.75 9.74
N ARG A 151 -4.98 -21.45 9.00
CA ARG A 151 -4.61 -22.66 8.24
C ARG A 151 -3.51 -22.40 7.20
N HIS A 152 -3.46 -21.19 6.65
CA HIS A 152 -2.42 -20.76 5.72
C HIS A 152 -1.24 -20.05 6.39
N LYS A 153 -1.19 -20.03 7.73
CA LYS A 153 -0.16 -19.34 8.53
C LYS A 153 -0.04 -17.84 8.20
N LEU A 154 -1.15 -17.22 7.84
CA LEU A 154 -1.23 -15.80 7.52
C LEU A 154 -1.67 -15.02 8.77
N LYS A 155 -1.00 -13.90 9.04
CA LYS A 155 -1.48 -12.90 10.00
C LYS A 155 -2.61 -12.09 9.37
N THR A 156 -3.56 -11.65 10.18
CA THR A 156 -4.67 -10.82 9.71
C THR A 156 -4.53 -9.42 10.29
N HIS A 157 -4.65 -8.41 9.43
CA HIS A 157 -4.75 -7.01 9.77
C HIS A 157 -6.08 -6.50 9.21
N VAL A 158 -6.68 -5.52 9.89
CA VAL A 158 -7.97 -4.93 9.56
C VAL A 158 -7.81 -3.42 9.53
#